data_AF-A0A950ML54-F1
#
_entry.id   AF-A0A950ML54-F1
#
_cell.length_a   1.000
_cell.length_b   1.000
_cell.length_c   1.000
_cell.angle_alpha   90.00
_cell.angle_beta   90.00
_cell.angle_gamma   90.00
#
_symmetry.space_group_name_H-M   'P 1'
#
loop_
_entity.id
_entity.type
_entity.pdbx_description
1 polymer ?
#
loop_
_entity_poly.entity_id
_entity_poly.type
_entity_poly.pdbx_seq_one_letter_code
_entity_poly.pdbx_strand_id
1 'polypeptide(L)'
;MKTTVEVPDDLYRRAKAEAALRGKDLIEEGLRLVLERPRKRRRQPRLAELMRSGRGAVDSGIPDLGSNPDYLASLGRDVRHR
;
A
#
# COMPACT_ATOMS: atom_id res chain seq x y z
N MET A 1 22.47 18.38 -13.84
CA MET A 1 21.42 18.92 -14.75
C MET A 1 20.51 19.85 -13.95
N LYS A 2 19.87 20.83 -14.59
CA LYS A 2 18.89 21.72 -13.95
C LYS A 2 17.48 21.25 -14.30
N THR A 3 16.63 21.11 -13.30
CA THR A 3 15.21 20.75 -13.46
C THR A 3 14.37 21.69 -12.59
N THR A 4 13.26 22.18 -13.13
CA THR A 4 12.30 23.00 -12.38
C THR A 4 11.07 22.13 -12.08
N VAL A 5 10.62 22.14 -10.83
CA VAL A 5 9.44 21.40 -10.37
C VAL A 5 8.51 22.36 -9.64
N GLU A 6 7.21 22.20 -9.85
CA GLU A 6 6.19 22.93 -9.09
C GLU A 6 5.98 22.25 -7.74
N VAL A 7 6.09 23.01 -6.67
CA VAL A 7 5.93 22.54 -5.28
C VAL A 7 4.89 23.42 -4.61
N PRO A 8 3.89 22.86 -3.90
CA PRO A 8 2.97 23.65 -3.10
C PRO A 8 3.72 24.58 -2.13
N ASP A 9 3.29 25.84 -2.03
CA ASP A 9 4.01 26.88 -1.26
C ASP A 9 4.21 26.46 0.21
N ASP A 10 3.19 25.90 0.85
CA ASP A 10 3.29 25.39 2.22
C ASP A 10 4.37 24.32 2.40
N LEU A 11 4.52 23.44 1.41
CA LEU A 11 5.52 22.38 1.44
C LEU A 11 6.91 22.97 1.23
N TYR A 12 7.05 23.91 0.29
CA TYR A 12 8.31 24.62 0.05
C TYR A 12 8.78 25.38 1.30
N ARG A 13 7.87 26.13 1.95
CA ARG A 13 8.19 26.87 3.19
C ARG A 13 8.68 25.97 4.31
N ARG A 14 8.00 24.85 4.56
CA ARG A 14 8.41 23.86 5.57
C ARG A 14 9.78 23.27 5.23
N ALA A 15 10.00 22.88 3.97
CA ALA A 15 11.28 22.36 3.53
C ALA A 15 12.41 23.39 3.69
N LYS A 16 12.16 24.67 3.35
CA LYS A 16 13.12 25.76 3.54
C LYS A 16 13.49 25.98 5.00
N ALA A 17 12.51 26.02 5.89
CA ALA A 17 12.72 26.21 7.32
C ALA A 17 13.54 25.05 7.91
N GLU A 18 13.16 23.82 7.59
CA GLU A 18 13.84 22.63 8.09
C GLU A 18 15.27 22.49 7.52
N ALA A 19 15.48 22.86 6.25
CA ALA A 19 16.80 22.92 5.64
C ALA A 19 17.73 23.93 6.33
N ALA A 20 17.20 25.09 6.72
CA ALA A 20 17.94 26.09 7.47
C ALA A 20 18.35 25.60 8.86
N LEU A 21 17.50 24.82 9.53
CA LEU A 21 17.81 24.24 10.84
C LEU A 21 18.84 23.11 10.76
N ARG A 22 18.80 22.29 9.69
CA ARG A 22 19.67 21.12 9.54
C ARG A 22 20.97 21.39 8.78
N GLY A 23 21.06 22.52 8.09
CA GLY A 23 22.20 22.85 7.21
C GLY A 23 22.34 21.93 6.00
N LYS A 24 21.22 21.36 5.50
CA LYS A 24 21.20 20.38 4.39
C LYS A 24 20.06 20.67 3.41
N ASP A 25 20.26 20.32 2.14
CA ASP A 25 19.22 20.39 1.11
C ASP A 25 18.26 19.20 1.22
N LEU A 26 17.06 19.46 1.76
CA LEU A 26 16.02 18.45 1.94
C LEU A 26 15.40 17.97 0.63
N ILE A 27 15.51 18.74 -0.46
CA ILE A 27 14.96 18.35 -1.76
C ILE A 27 15.80 17.21 -2.34
N GLU A 28 17.13 17.38 -2.34
CA GLU A 28 18.05 16.35 -2.83
C GLU A 28 18.00 15.09 -1.96
N GLU A 29 18.03 15.25 -0.63
CA GLU A 29 17.95 14.14 0.31
C GLU A 29 16.63 13.38 0.18
N GLY A 30 15.51 14.10 0.07
CA GLY A 30 14.19 13.52 -0.15
C GLY A 30 14.12 12.72 -1.44
N LEU A 31 14.68 13.24 -2.54
CA LEU A 31 14.73 12.53 -3.82
C LEU A 31 15.55 11.24 -3.72
N ARG A 32 16.72 11.30 -3.08
CA ARG A 32 17.58 10.13 -2.86
C ARG A 32 16.85 9.05 -2.06
N LEU A 33 16.19 9.42 -0.96
CA LEU A 33 15.42 8.49 -0.14
C LEU A 33 14.27 7.82 -0.89
N VAL A 34 13.61 8.54 -1.80
CA VAL A 34 12.53 7.99 -2.62
C VAL A 34 13.06 6.98 -3.64
N LEU A 35 14.25 7.20 -4.18
CA LEU A 35 14.87 6.32 -5.18
C LEU A 35 15.53 5.10 -4.54
N GLU A 36 16.19 5.25 -3.40
CA GLU A 36 16.89 4.17 -2.69
C GLU A 36 15.95 3.25 -1.93
N ARG A 37 14.78 3.74 -1.51
CA ARG A 37 13.78 2.87 -0.89
C ARG A 37 13.24 1.92 -1.96
N PRO A 38 13.39 0.59 -1.82
CA PRO A 38 12.68 -0.31 -2.69
C PRO A 38 11.20 0.05 -2.57
N ARG A 39 10.57 0.38 -3.70
CA ARG A 39 9.12 0.58 -3.77
C ARG A 39 8.50 -0.72 -3.27
N LYS A 40 8.25 -0.82 -1.97
CA LYS A 40 7.33 -1.78 -1.38
C LYS A 40 5.96 -1.35 -1.91
N ARG A 41 5.66 -1.69 -3.17
CA ARG A 41 4.31 -2.10 -3.52
C ARG A 41 4.06 -3.20 -2.52
N ARG A 42 3.34 -2.90 -1.43
CA ARG A 42 2.74 -3.92 -0.58
C ARG A 42 1.96 -4.75 -1.56
N ARG A 43 2.55 -5.87 -2.00
CA ARG A 43 1.91 -6.81 -2.88
C ARG A 43 0.77 -7.29 -2.01
N GLN A 44 -0.44 -6.80 -2.28
CA GLN A 44 -1.60 -7.26 -1.56
C GLN A 44 -1.59 -8.78 -1.72
N PRO A 45 -1.60 -9.53 -0.61
CA PRO A 45 -1.53 -10.98 -0.70
C PRO A 45 -2.66 -11.44 -1.60
N ARG A 46 -2.34 -12.32 -2.54
CA ARG A 46 -3.37 -12.86 -3.45
C ARG A 46 -4.39 -13.62 -2.60
N LEU A 47 -5.65 -13.65 -3.03
CA LEU A 47 -6.70 -14.41 -2.34
C LEU A 47 -6.28 -15.87 -2.09
N ALA A 48 -5.57 -16.48 -3.05
CA ALA A 48 -5.01 -17.83 -2.91
C ALA A 48 -3.98 -17.97 -1.76
N GLU A 49 -3.22 -16.92 -1.45
CA GLU A 49 -2.28 -16.90 -0.33
C GLU A 49 -3.01 -16.77 1.01
N LEU A 50 -4.05 -15.93 1.06
CA LEU A 50 -4.90 -15.76 2.25
C LEU A 50 -5.71 -17.02 2.57
N MET A 51 -6.22 -17.71 1.55
CA MET A 51 -7.07 -18.89 1.69
C MET A 51 -6.30 -20.22 1.74
N ARG A 52 -4.97 -20.18 1.80
CA ARG A 52 -4.13 -21.39 1.73
C ARG A 52 -4.44 -22.40 2.85
N SER A 53 -4.78 -21.93 4.05
CA SER A 53 -5.11 -22.78 5.20
C SER A 53 -6.48 -23.45 5.10
N GLY A 54 -7.43 -22.87 4.35
CA GLY A 54 -8.77 -23.42 4.17
C GLY A 54 -8.89 -24.43 3.03
N ARG A 55 -7.84 -24.60 2.21
CA ARG A 55 -7.85 -25.51 1.06
C ARG A 55 -7.96 -26.95 1.53
N GLY A 56 -9.04 -27.64 1.13
CA GLY A 56 -9.29 -29.03 1.52
C GLY A 56 -9.83 -29.22 2.93
N ALA A 57 -10.19 -28.14 3.64
CA ALA A 57 -10.82 -28.23 4.97
C ALA A 57 -12.25 -28.78 4.91
N VAL A 58 -12.89 -28.76 3.74
CA VAL A 58 -14.24 -29.27 3.50
C VAL A 58 -14.25 -30.03 2.18
N ASP A 59 -14.69 -31.29 2.21
CA ASP A 59 -14.98 -32.06 1.01
C ASP A 59 -16.41 -31.78 0.54
N SER A 60 -16.53 -30.78 -0.33
CA SER A 60 -17.82 -30.33 -0.87
C SER A 60 -18.14 -30.91 -2.25
N GLY A 61 -17.19 -31.60 -2.89
CA GLY A 61 -17.27 -31.93 -4.32
C GLY A 61 -17.16 -30.72 -5.27
N ILE A 62 -16.99 -29.50 -4.74
CA ILE A 62 -16.86 -28.27 -5.54
C ILE A 62 -15.38 -27.86 -5.62
N PRO A 63 -14.79 -27.71 -6.83
CA PRO A 63 -13.36 -27.42 -6.99
C PRO A 63 -12.87 -26.08 -6.44
N ASP A 64 -13.72 -25.05 -6.42
CA ASP A 64 -13.39 -23.71 -5.92
C ASP A 64 -14.55 -23.09 -5.14
N LEU A 65 -14.44 -23.13 -3.81
CA LEU A 65 -15.35 -22.47 -2.89
C LEU A 65 -14.90 -21.05 -2.50
N GLY A 66 -13.63 -20.71 -2.76
CA GLY A 66 -12.98 -19.57 -2.14
C GLY A 66 -12.75 -18.38 -3.06
N SER A 67 -12.82 -18.57 -4.38
CA SER A 67 -12.45 -17.54 -5.36
C SER A 67 -13.57 -17.15 -6.33
N ASN A 68 -14.71 -17.85 -6.31
CA ASN A 68 -15.89 -17.48 -7.10
C ASN A 68 -16.59 -16.25 -6.45
N PRO A 69 -16.68 -15.11 -7.16
CA PRO A 69 -17.28 -13.88 -6.64
C PRO A 69 -18.76 -14.03 -6.26
N ASP A 70 -19.51 -14.93 -6.92
CA ASP A 70 -20.93 -15.15 -6.61
C ASP A 70 -21.12 -15.69 -5.18
N TYR A 71 -20.19 -16.54 -4.71
CA TYR A 71 -20.22 -17.08 -3.35
C TYR A 71 -19.77 -16.06 -2.29
N LEU A 72 -19.09 -14.99 -2.70
CA LEU A 72 -18.58 -13.94 -1.82
C LEU A 72 -19.51 -12.72 -1.72
N ALA A 73 -20.57 -12.65 -2.53
CA ALA A 73 -21.43 -11.46 -2.67
C ALA A 73 -22.10 -11.01 -1.36
N SER A 74 -22.37 -11.95 -0.44
CA SER A 74 -22.97 -11.71 0.88
C SER A 74 -21.99 -11.83 2.05
N LEU A 75 -20.72 -12.16 1.78
CA LEU A 75 -19.71 -12.39 2.82
C LEU A 75 -19.52 -11.11 3.66
N GLY A 76 -19.73 -11.22 4.98
CA GLY A 76 -19.54 -10.11 5.91
C GLY A 76 -20.69 -9.10 6.02
N ARG A 77 -21.82 -9.29 5.30
CA ARG A 77 -22.98 -8.38 5.40
C ARG A 77 -23.80 -8.54 6.68
N ASP A 78 -23.61 -9.63 7.42
CA ASP A 78 -24.36 -9.95 8.64
C ASP A 78 -23.52 -9.86 9.93
N VAL A 79 -22.39 -9.15 9.90
CA VAL A 79 -21.58 -8.90 11.10
C VAL A 79 -22.23 -7.79 11.91
N ARG A 80 -23.31 -8.12 12.63
CA ARG A 80 -23.82 -7.29 13.72
C ARG A 80 -22.84 -7.44 14.89
N HIS A 81 -21.97 -6.45 15.08
CA HIS A 81 -21.28 -6.28 16.35
C HIS A 81 -22.35 -6.10 17.45
N ARG A 82 -22.43 -7.08 18.35
CA ARG A 82 -23.25 -7.02 19.56
C ARG A 82 -22.33 -7.01 20.77
#